data_AF-A0A924LSH5-F1
#
_entry.id   AF-A0A924LSH5-F1
#
_cell.length_a   1.000
_cell.length_b   1.000
_cell.length_c   1.000
_cell.angle_alpha   90.00
_cell.angle_beta   90.00
_cell.angle_gamma   90.00
#
_symmetry.space_group_name_H-M   'P 1'
#
loop_
_entity.id
_entity.type
_entity.pdbx_description
1 polymer ?
#
loop_
_entity_poly.entity_id
_entity_poly.type
_entity_poly.pdbx_seq_one_letter_code
_entity_poly.pdbx_strand_id
1 'polypeptide(L)'
;MMTEANLYYELKDIANYQRIIKEAIEKNPNDAELYFNLGVTNSNSKNAGEAEKYFKRAIELKSDYTDAYINLSELKLRDDEKYVNEMSKLGTSAADTKKYESIKVSRTKMFTEALPYLEKANELDSKNDAVSKTLLSVYKAMEMTEKAKGLKAKM
;
A
#
# COMPACT_ATOMS: atom_id res chain seq x y z
N MET A 1 3.41 -16.16 23.29
CA MET A 1 2.99 -16.13 21.87
C MET A 1 3.38 -14.82 21.20
N MET A 2 2.83 -13.65 21.57
CA MET A 2 3.24 -12.36 20.98
C MET A 2 4.74 -12.02 21.17
N THR A 3 5.28 -12.27 22.37
CA THR A 3 6.71 -12.05 22.68
C THR A 3 7.64 -12.94 21.84
N GLU A 4 7.19 -14.14 21.49
CA GLU A 4 7.96 -15.10 20.70
C GLU A 4 7.90 -14.76 19.21
N ALA A 5 6.73 -14.32 18.72
CA ALA A 5 6.60 -13.77 17.38
C ALA A 5 7.51 -12.54 17.19
N ASN A 6 7.47 -11.57 18.11
CA ASN A 6 8.33 -10.38 18.00
C ASN A 6 9.83 -10.74 17.97
N LEU A 7 10.25 -11.74 18.75
CA LEU A 7 11.61 -12.26 18.73
C LEU A 7 12.00 -12.84 17.35
N TYR A 8 11.16 -13.68 16.75
CA TYR A 8 11.46 -14.24 15.41
C TYR A 8 11.46 -13.18 14.31
N TYR A 9 10.62 -12.15 14.42
CA TYR A 9 10.64 -11.02 13.50
C TYR A 9 11.98 -10.27 13.57
N GLU A 10 12.46 -9.98 14.79
CA GLU A 10 13.76 -9.34 15.02
C GLU A 10 14.93 -10.20 14.53
N LEU A 11 14.85 -11.52 14.73
CA LEU A 11 15.84 -12.48 14.24
C LEU A 11 15.76 -12.74 12.73
N LYS A 12 14.81 -12.11 12.02
CA LYS A 12 14.51 -12.33 10.59
C LYS A 12 14.17 -13.79 10.25
N ASP A 13 13.74 -14.57 11.23
CA ASP A 13 13.18 -15.90 11.00
C ASP A 13 11.70 -15.77 10.63
N ILE A 14 11.50 -15.35 9.38
CA ILE A 14 10.18 -15.06 8.83
C ILE A 14 9.29 -16.32 8.80
N ALA A 15 9.88 -17.51 8.63
CA ALA A 15 9.13 -18.76 8.56
C ALA A 15 8.51 -19.10 9.92
N ASN A 16 9.29 -19.04 11.00
CA ASN A 16 8.77 -19.30 12.35
C ASN A 16 7.81 -18.20 12.80
N TYR A 17 8.07 -16.93 12.45
CA TYR A 17 7.13 -15.85 12.69
C TYR A 17 5.76 -16.14 12.09
N GLN A 18 5.71 -16.43 10.78
CA GLN A 18 4.45 -16.71 10.09
C GLN A 18 3.72 -17.91 10.68
N ARG A 19 4.45 -18.97 11.09
CA ARG A 19 3.85 -20.14 11.74
C ARG A 19 3.15 -19.75 13.05
N ILE A 20 3.83 -19.01 13.92
CA ILE A 20 3.28 -18.60 15.22
C ILE A 20 2.09 -17.67 15.06
N ILE A 21 2.15 -16.73 14.12
CA ILE A 21 1.02 -15.83 13.87
C ILE A 21 -0.19 -16.63 13.31
N LYS A 22 0.03 -17.64 12.45
CA LYS A 22 -1.06 -18.51 11.99
C LYS A 22 -1.69 -19.33 13.12
N GLU A 23 -0.88 -19.89 14.02
CA GLU A 23 -1.38 -20.58 15.23
C GLU A 23 -2.15 -19.63 16.17
N ALA A 24 -1.75 -18.37 16.24
CA ALA A 24 -2.47 -17.35 16.99
C ALA A 24 -3.82 -17.01 16.33
N ILE A 25 -3.88 -16.95 15.00
CA ILE A 25 -5.13 -16.75 14.24
C ILE A 25 -6.11 -17.90 14.46
N GLU A 26 -5.65 -19.15 14.53
CA GLU A 26 -6.53 -20.28 14.84
C GLU A 26 -7.23 -20.13 16.20
N LYS A 27 -6.57 -19.48 17.16
CA LYS A 27 -7.10 -19.20 18.49
C LYS A 27 -7.96 -17.94 18.54
N ASN A 28 -7.62 -16.93 17.72
CA ASN A 28 -8.35 -15.67 17.63
C ASN A 28 -8.52 -15.21 16.17
N PRO A 29 -9.49 -15.78 15.43
CA PRO A 29 -9.63 -15.56 13.98
C PRO A 29 -10.18 -14.17 13.61
N ASN A 30 -10.56 -13.37 14.60
CA ASN A 30 -11.09 -12.02 14.40
C ASN A 30 -10.10 -10.92 14.84
N ASP A 31 -8.86 -11.30 15.17
CA ASP A 31 -7.82 -10.36 15.53
C ASP A 31 -7.21 -9.69 14.30
N ALA A 32 -7.65 -8.47 13.99
CA ALA A 32 -7.17 -7.71 12.85
C ALA A 32 -5.65 -7.48 12.87
N GLU A 33 -5.04 -7.38 14.06
CA GLU A 33 -3.60 -7.13 14.22
C GLU A 33 -2.77 -8.32 13.72
N LEU A 34 -3.22 -9.55 13.97
CA LEU A 34 -2.55 -10.76 13.49
C LEU A 34 -2.52 -10.83 11.97
N TYR A 35 -3.63 -10.47 11.30
CA TYR A 35 -3.67 -10.39 9.84
C TYR A 35 -2.79 -9.25 9.31
N PHE A 36 -2.83 -8.07 9.95
CA PHE A 36 -1.96 -6.96 9.58
C PHE A 36 -0.47 -7.34 9.64
N ASN A 37 -0.06 -8.03 10.71
CA ASN A 37 1.30 -8.51 10.90
C ASN A 37 1.75 -9.52 9.82
N LEU A 38 0.88 -10.43 9.40
CA LEU A 38 1.14 -11.28 8.23
C LEU A 38 1.24 -10.48 6.93
N GLY A 39 0.43 -9.42 6.79
CA GLY A 39 0.48 -8.47 5.67
C GLY A 39 1.85 -7.81 5.55
N VAL A 40 2.33 -7.20 6.64
CA VAL A 40 3.65 -6.55 6.73
C VAL A 40 4.76 -7.55 6.41
N THR A 41 4.70 -8.74 7.01
CA THR A 41 5.70 -9.79 6.82
C THR A 41 5.79 -10.26 5.37
N ASN A 42 4.65 -10.49 4.72
CA ASN A 42 4.62 -10.89 3.31
C ASN A 42 5.03 -9.74 2.37
N SER A 43 4.69 -8.50 2.71
CA SER A 43 5.11 -7.31 1.98
C SER A 43 6.64 -7.20 1.95
N ASN A 44 7.28 -7.39 3.10
CA ASN A 44 8.74 -7.39 3.28
C ASN A 44 9.42 -8.58 2.57
N SER A 45 8.73 -9.72 2.52
CA SER A 45 9.20 -10.93 1.80
C SER A 45 8.94 -10.88 0.30
N LYS A 46 8.52 -9.72 -0.25
CA LYS A 46 8.17 -9.51 -1.66
C LYS A 46 7.01 -10.38 -2.17
N ASN A 47 6.22 -10.95 -1.25
CA ASN A 47 5.01 -11.71 -1.56
C ASN A 47 3.79 -10.78 -1.60
N ALA A 48 3.76 -9.85 -2.56
CA ALA A 48 2.75 -8.79 -2.62
C ALA A 48 1.31 -9.31 -2.67
N GLY A 49 1.05 -10.41 -3.39
CA GLY A 49 -0.29 -11.00 -3.48
C GLY A 49 -0.83 -11.50 -2.13
N GLU A 50 0.01 -12.13 -1.31
CA GLU A 50 -0.40 -12.57 0.03
C GLU A 50 -0.51 -11.39 0.99
N ALA A 51 0.40 -10.42 0.90
CA ALA A 51 0.34 -9.21 1.70
C ALA A 51 -1.00 -8.47 1.51
N GLU A 52 -1.44 -8.31 0.25
CA GLU A 52 -2.72 -7.70 -0.07
C GLU A 52 -3.91 -8.43 0.56
N LYS A 53 -3.95 -9.77 0.48
CA LYS A 53 -5.01 -10.57 1.10
C LYS A 53 -5.09 -10.34 2.61
N TYR A 54 -3.93 -10.32 3.27
CA TYR A 54 -3.84 -10.14 4.71
C TYR A 54 -4.22 -8.72 5.15
N PHE A 55 -3.79 -7.68 4.44
CA PHE A 55 -4.22 -6.31 4.73
C PHE A 55 -5.72 -6.12 4.52
N LYS A 56 -6.29 -6.68 3.44
CA LYS A 56 -7.75 -6.64 3.22
C LYS A 56 -8.49 -7.34 4.35
N ARG A 57 -8.01 -8.49 4.82
CA ARG A 57 -8.63 -9.19 5.94
C ARG A 57 -8.56 -8.39 7.24
N ALA A 58 -7.46 -7.69 7.51
CA ALA A 58 -7.35 -6.79 8.65
C ALA A 58 -8.39 -5.65 8.57
N ILE A 59 -8.58 -5.07 7.38
CA ILE A 59 -9.58 -4.01 7.13
C ILE A 59 -11.02 -4.53 7.27
N GLU A 60 -11.30 -5.75 6.81
CA GLU A 60 -12.63 -6.38 6.99
C GLU A 60 -12.98 -6.58 8.47
N LEU A 61 -11.99 -6.94 9.29
CA LEU A 61 -12.17 -7.16 10.72
C LEU A 61 -12.21 -5.84 11.52
N LYS A 62 -11.45 -4.84 11.06
CA LYS A 62 -11.35 -3.52 11.67
C LYS A 62 -11.35 -2.44 10.59
N SER A 63 -12.54 -1.88 10.33
CA SER A 63 -12.77 -0.92 9.23
C SER A 63 -12.14 0.46 9.45
N ASP A 64 -11.66 0.75 10.65
CA ASP A 64 -10.92 1.96 11.02
C ASP A 64 -9.41 1.68 11.22
N TYR A 65 -8.89 0.56 10.70
CA TYR A 65 -7.47 0.22 10.82
C TYR A 65 -6.60 1.02 9.84
N THR A 66 -6.30 2.27 10.21
CA THR A 66 -5.51 3.22 9.41
C THR A 66 -4.22 2.62 8.85
N ASP A 67 -3.42 1.93 9.68
CA ASP A 67 -2.13 1.36 9.23
C ASP A 67 -2.28 0.31 8.13
N ALA A 68 -3.37 -0.48 8.14
CA ALA A 68 -3.64 -1.46 7.09
C ALA A 68 -4.01 -0.76 5.77
N TYR A 69 -4.75 0.35 5.82
CA TYR A 69 -5.02 1.18 4.64
C TYR A 69 -3.75 1.83 4.08
N ILE A 70 -2.89 2.39 4.95
CA ILE A 70 -1.61 2.97 4.55
C ILE A 70 -0.74 1.92 3.87
N ASN A 71 -0.48 0.79 4.53
CA ASN A 71 0.38 -0.26 4.00
C ASN A 71 -0.15 -0.87 2.69
N LEU A 72 -1.48 -1.05 2.57
CA LEU A 72 -2.08 -1.54 1.34
C LEU A 72 -1.93 -0.53 0.20
N SER A 73 -2.09 0.77 0.47
CA SER A 73 -1.85 1.80 -0.54
C SER A 73 -0.40 1.86 -1.00
N GLU A 74 0.57 1.78 -0.07
CA GLU A 74 1.99 1.73 -0.38
C GLU A 74 2.35 0.48 -1.20
N LEU A 75 1.79 -0.67 -0.83
CA LEU A 75 1.96 -1.92 -1.58
C LEU A 75 1.47 -1.78 -3.03
N LYS A 76 0.33 -1.10 -3.23
CA LYS A 76 -0.21 -0.82 -4.57
C LYS A 76 0.62 0.19 -5.35
N LEU A 77 1.26 1.14 -4.69
CA LEU A 77 2.08 2.18 -5.33
C LEU A 77 3.54 1.77 -5.59
N ARG A 78 3.95 0.56 -5.21
CA ARG A 78 5.35 0.12 -5.22
C ARG A 78 6.05 0.24 -6.58
N ASP A 79 5.31 0.13 -7.68
CA ASP A 79 5.86 0.25 -9.04
C ASP A 79 5.96 1.70 -9.56
N ASP A 80 5.47 2.70 -8.82
CA ASP A 80 5.45 4.10 -9.29
C ASP A 80 6.85 4.63 -9.61
N GLU A 81 7.81 4.38 -8.72
CA GLU A 81 9.20 4.81 -8.90
C GLU A 81 9.80 4.22 -10.18
N LYS A 82 9.54 2.93 -10.44
CA LYS A 82 9.97 2.26 -11.67
C LYS A 82 9.36 2.93 -12.89
N TYR A 83 8.06 3.22 -12.88
CA TYR A 83 7.39 3.89 -14.00
C TYR A 83 7.95 5.29 -14.27
N VAL A 84 8.16 6.09 -13.23
CA VAL A 84 8.75 7.43 -13.35
C VAL A 84 10.17 7.34 -13.92
N ASN A 85 10.99 6.42 -13.41
CA ASN A 85 12.34 6.20 -13.90
C ASN A 85 12.37 5.74 -15.36
N GLU A 86 11.47 4.85 -15.77
CA GLU A 86 11.37 4.43 -17.17
C GLU A 86 10.93 5.59 -18.09
N MET A 87 9.92 6.37 -17.68
CA MET A 87 9.45 7.54 -18.44
C MET A 87 10.55 8.59 -18.61
N SER A 88 11.35 8.85 -17.58
CA SER A 88 12.41 9.87 -17.61
C SER A 88 13.53 9.60 -18.63
N LYS A 89 13.67 8.34 -19.06
CA LYS A 89 14.72 7.89 -19.99
C LYS A 89 14.25 7.89 -21.45
N LEU A 90 12.98 8.17 -21.70
CA LEU A 90 12.40 8.13 -23.04
C LEU A 90 12.78 9.37 -23.84
N GLY A 91 13.14 9.16 -25.11
CA GLY A 91 13.34 10.22 -26.07
C GLY A 91 12.05 10.60 -26.80
N THR A 92 12.19 11.10 -28.02
CA THR A 92 11.07 11.56 -28.86
C THR A 92 10.78 10.64 -30.04
N SER A 93 11.34 9.43 -30.07
CA SER A 93 11.09 8.48 -31.15
C SER A 93 9.64 7.94 -31.10
N ALA A 94 9.11 7.46 -32.22
CA ALA A 94 7.78 6.85 -32.24
C ALA A 94 7.67 5.63 -31.29
N ALA A 95 8.78 4.89 -31.11
CA ALA A 95 8.85 3.78 -30.16
C ALA A 95 8.81 4.27 -28.71
N ASP A 96 9.51 5.37 -28.39
CA ASP A 96 9.49 5.99 -27.08
C ASP A 96 8.10 6.52 -26.72
N THR A 97 7.43 7.20 -27.66
CA THR A 97 6.04 7.66 -27.48
C THR A 97 5.10 6.49 -27.17
N LYS A 98 5.21 5.38 -27.91
CA LYS A 98 4.38 4.19 -27.64
C LYS A 98 4.67 3.60 -26.25
N LYS A 99 5.94 3.57 -25.83
CA LYS A 99 6.32 3.09 -24.51
C LYS A 99 5.81 4.02 -23.41
N TYR A 100 5.89 5.33 -23.60
CA TYR A 100 5.37 6.33 -22.67
C TYR A 100 3.87 6.13 -22.42
N GLU A 101 3.07 6.01 -23.48
CA GLU A 101 1.63 5.78 -23.36
C GLU A 101 1.31 4.45 -22.67
N SER A 102 2.08 3.39 -22.95
CA SER A 102 1.91 2.11 -22.26
C SER A 102 2.16 2.24 -20.75
N ILE A 103 3.23 2.94 -20.35
CA ILE A 103 3.54 3.16 -18.93
C ILE A 103 2.46 4.04 -18.29
N LYS A 104 1.99 5.08 -18.99
CA LYS A 104 0.91 5.96 -18.52
C LYS A 104 -0.35 5.17 -18.18
N VAL A 105 -0.76 4.23 -19.05
CA VAL A 105 -1.90 3.34 -18.79
C VAL A 105 -1.69 2.48 -17.54
N SER A 106 -0.52 1.84 -17.41
CA SER A 106 -0.20 1.02 -16.22
C SER A 106 -0.19 1.85 -14.94
N ARG A 107 0.40 3.05 -14.98
CA ARG A 107 0.49 3.97 -13.85
C ARG A 107 -0.90 4.48 -13.42
N THR A 108 -1.77 4.80 -14.38
CA THR A 108 -3.18 5.17 -14.10
C THR A 108 -3.95 4.03 -13.45
N LYS A 109 -3.79 2.80 -13.94
CA LYS A 109 -4.41 1.61 -13.31
C LYS A 109 -3.94 1.45 -11.87
N MET A 110 -2.64 1.52 -11.64
CA MET A 110 -2.03 1.42 -10.31
C MET A 110 -2.59 2.48 -9.35
N PHE A 111 -2.66 3.74 -9.77
CA PHE A 111 -3.26 4.79 -8.96
C PHE A 111 -4.74 4.55 -8.68
N THR A 112 -5.50 4.06 -9.67
CA THR A 112 -6.92 3.72 -9.48
C THR A 112 -7.12 2.63 -8.43
N GLU A 113 -6.24 1.62 -8.38
CA GLU A 113 -6.28 0.58 -7.35
C GLU A 113 -5.86 1.07 -5.96
N ALA A 114 -4.92 2.01 -5.87
CA ALA A 114 -4.43 2.57 -4.61
C ALA A 114 -5.39 3.61 -4.00
N LEU A 115 -6.10 4.35 -4.84
CA LEU A 115 -6.90 5.51 -4.45
C LEU A 115 -7.90 5.27 -3.31
N PRO A 116 -8.75 4.22 -3.33
CA PRO A 116 -9.72 4.01 -2.24
C PRO A 116 -9.04 3.81 -0.88
N TYR A 117 -7.85 3.21 -0.87
CA TYR A 117 -7.11 2.98 0.38
C TYR A 117 -6.41 4.25 0.87
N LEU A 118 -5.85 5.05 -0.02
CA LEU A 118 -5.28 6.37 0.34
C LEU A 118 -6.34 7.34 0.83
N GLU A 119 -7.47 7.43 0.14
CA GLU A 119 -8.58 8.30 0.53
C GLU A 119 -9.09 7.92 1.92
N LYS A 120 -9.25 6.61 2.18
CA LYS A 120 -9.69 6.13 3.49
C LYS A 120 -8.64 6.35 4.58
N ALA A 121 -7.35 6.12 4.30
CA ALA A 121 -6.28 6.42 5.24
C ALA A 121 -6.26 7.91 5.62
N ASN A 122 -6.40 8.81 4.65
CA ASN A 122 -6.46 10.26 4.89
C ASN A 122 -7.75 10.69 5.61
N GLU A 123 -8.86 10.00 5.38
CA GLU A 123 -10.11 10.23 6.13
C GLU A 123 -9.95 9.87 7.61
N LEU A 124 -9.35 8.71 7.90
CA LEU A 124 -9.13 8.20 9.25
C LEU A 124 -8.04 8.98 10.01
N ASP A 125 -6.97 9.40 9.33
CA ASP A 125 -5.89 10.21 9.89
C ASP A 125 -5.50 11.35 8.95
N SER A 126 -6.29 12.41 8.97
CA SER A 126 -6.05 13.62 8.18
C SER A 126 -4.81 14.42 8.57
N LYS A 127 -4.15 14.09 9.70
CA LYS A 127 -2.92 14.75 10.16
C LYS A 127 -1.66 14.03 9.67
N ASN A 128 -1.80 12.88 9.03
CA ASN A 128 -0.69 12.15 8.44
C ASN A 128 -0.21 12.83 7.16
N ASP A 129 0.78 13.72 7.32
CA ASP A 129 1.37 14.50 6.23
C ASP A 129 1.91 13.62 5.08
N ALA A 130 2.47 12.45 5.39
CA ALA A 130 2.96 11.53 4.36
C ALA A 130 1.82 10.98 3.49
N VAL A 131 0.71 10.56 4.10
CA VAL A 131 -0.48 10.11 3.39
C VAL A 131 -1.09 11.24 2.57
N SER A 132 -1.28 12.43 3.15
CA SER A 132 -1.87 13.58 2.44
C SER A 132 -1.01 14.04 1.26
N LYS A 133 0.33 14.07 1.40
CA LYS A 133 1.25 14.38 0.29
C LYS A 133 1.21 13.35 -0.82
N THR A 134 1.13 12.07 -0.46
CA THR A 134 1.03 10.97 -1.43
C THR A 134 -0.29 11.06 -2.19
N LEU A 135 -1.42 11.21 -1.48
CA LEU A 135 -2.74 11.38 -2.08
C LEU A 135 -2.81 12.62 -2.99
N LEU A 136 -2.22 13.74 -2.57
CA LEU A 136 -2.13 14.95 -3.40
C LEU A 136 -1.35 14.71 -4.70
N SER A 137 -0.25 13.95 -4.62
CA SER A 137 0.57 13.61 -5.79
C SER A 137 -0.18 12.71 -6.75
N VAL A 138 -0.91 11.72 -6.23
CA VAL A 138 -1.79 10.84 -7.02
C VAL A 138 -2.90 11.64 -7.69
N TYR A 139 -3.61 12.51 -6.97
CA TYR A 139 -4.64 13.36 -7.56
C TYR A 139 -4.11 14.24 -8.70
N LYS A 140 -2.92 14.83 -8.54
CA LYS A 140 -2.30 15.61 -9.61
C LYS A 140 -1.93 14.75 -10.82
N ALA A 141 -1.36 13.57 -10.60
CA ALA A 141 -0.97 12.66 -11.67
C ALA A 141 -2.18 12.10 -12.44
N MET A 142 -3.34 11.98 -11.79
CA MET A 142 -4.61 11.59 -12.39
C MET A 142 -5.47 12.78 -12.86
N GLU A 143 -4.94 14.00 -12.85
CA GLU A 143 -5.64 15.23 -13.27
C GLU A 143 -6.93 15.53 -12.47
N MET A 144 -7.05 15.00 -11.24
CA MET A 144 -8.17 15.22 -10.32
C MET A 144 -8.06 16.58 -9.62
N THR A 145 -8.12 17.65 -10.41
CA THR A 145 -7.79 19.03 -10.00
C THR A 145 -8.61 19.52 -8.80
N GLU A 146 -9.92 19.28 -8.79
CA GLU A 146 -10.79 19.70 -7.68
C GLU A 146 -10.47 18.97 -6.38
N LYS A 147 -10.21 17.65 -6.44
CA LYS A 147 -9.81 16.87 -5.26
C LYS A 147 -8.45 17.32 -4.74
N ALA A 148 -7.48 17.57 -5.63
CA ALA A 148 -6.16 18.08 -5.26
C ALA A 148 -6.25 19.46 -4.58
N LYS A 149 -7.04 20.39 -5.13
CA LYS A 149 -7.26 21.72 -4.54
C LYS A 149 -7.94 21.62 -3.19
N GLY A 150 -8.98 20.79 -3.07
CA GLY A 150 -9.71 20.56 -1.83
C GLY A 150 -8.84 19.94 -0.73
N LEU A 151 -7.99 18.98 -1.07
CA LEU A 151 -7.05 18.38 -0.13
C LEU A 151 -5.99 19.40 0.31
N LYS A 152 -5.38 20.13 -0.63
CA LYS A 152 -4.36 21.14 -0.33
C LYS A 152 -4.87 22.25 0.61
N ALA A 153 -6.14 22.59 0.55
CA ALA A 153 -6.74 23.59 1.45
C ALA A 153 -6.93 23.09 2.89
N LYS A 154 -6.84 21.77 3.12
CA LYS A 154 -7.03 21.11 4.43
C LYS A 154 -5.71 20.64 5.06
N MET A 155 -4.63 20.60 4.28
CA MET A 155 -3.26 20.32 4.73
C MET A 155 -2.66 21.58 5.38
#